data_AF-A0A165G8C5-F1
#
_entry.id   AF-A0A165G8C5-F1
#
_cell.length_a   1.000
_cell.length_b   1.000
_cell.length_c   1.000
_cell.angle_alpha   90.00
_cell.angle_beta   90.00
_cell.angle_gamma   90.00
#
_symmetry.space_group_name_H-M   'P 1'
#
loop_
_entity.id
_entity.type
_entity.pdbx_description
1 polymer ?
#
loop_
_entity_poly.entity_id
_entity_poly.type
_entity_poly.pdbx_seq_one_letter_code
_entity_poly.pdbx_strand_id
1 'polypeptide(L)'
;MFLSSSLLIFSLSTAASLVAADSSAFQADSSIDADRLYGYVKAAAYSREDVLATYPTCNDCDSASDVDISGKLKQIPGFEDSLMFMADMDVDCDGVAWQCPGNMDGQPETSFGHMNASQAPWYVIPEDFISKGDVQANALGAVICGDKMFYGIFADSNGDSPQVIGEASLVLAQACFPDDGMSGANGHPVPDVAYIVFPHDAPQGVGDETLDYSALKQLGDQKLKDLVNALDTYDPLQPSGGTFSDQEFPDPEQSATTENPLPDPTTMSGGDWGAVGPELPPTQVPGEPVPTWPWPSSTCKAHRRARRSTVM
;
A
#
# COMPACT_ATOMS: atom_id res chain seq x y z
N MET A 1 -50.66 -18.11 52.06
CA MET A 1 -49.49 -17.20 52.00
C MET A 1 -48.28 -18.09 52.21
N PHE A 2 -47.36 -18.33 51.28
CA PHE A 2 -46.72 -17.44 50.31
C PHE A 2 -46.42 -18.19 49.01
N LEU A 3 -46.64 -17.55 47.85
CA LEU A 3 -46.07 -17.98 46.58
C LEU A 3 -44.65 -17.40 46.46
N SER A 4 -43.67 -18.26 46.22
CA SER A 4 -42.28 -17.88 45.94
C SER A 4 -42.14 -17.69 44.43
N SER A 5 -42.04 -16.45 43.97
CA SER A 5 -41.70 -16.11 42.59
C SER A 5 -40.19 -15.97 42.48
N SER A 6 -39.55 -16.91 41.79
CA SER A 6 -38.15 -16.80 41.38
C SER A 6 -38.08 -15.95 40.11
N LEU A 7 -37.46 -14.79 40.23
CA LEU A 7 -37.21 -13.87 39.12
C LEU A 7 -35.88 -14.28 38.45
N LEU A 8 -35.96 -14.88 37.27
CA LEU A 8 -34.81 -15.13 36.41
C LEU A 8 -34.39 -13.82 35.75
N ILE A 9 -33.25 -13.28 36.17
CA ILE A 9 -32.59 -12.13 35.54
C ILE A 9 -31.80 -12.68 34.34
N PHE A 10 -32.32 -12.51 33.14
CA PHE A 10 -31.55 -12.70 31.91
C PHE A 10 -30.61 -11.51 31.74
N SER A 11 -29.32 -11.73 31.97
CA SER A 11 -28.26 -10.78 31.60
C SER A 11 -28.11 -10.83 30.07
N LEU A 12 -28.65 -9.83 29.38
CA LEU A 12 -28.33 -9.61 27.97
C LEU A 12 -26.88 -9.08 27.91
N SER A 13 -25.96 -9.96 27.51
CA SER A 13 -24.63 -9.53 27.06
C SER A 13 -24.81 -8.95 25.66
N THR A 14 -24.83 -7.63 25.53
CA THR A 14 -24.65 -6.96 24.24
C THR A 14 -23.20 -7.17 23.82
N ALA A 15 -22.94 -8.20 23.01
CA ALA A 15 -21.72 -8.25 22.22
C ALA A 15 -21.79 -7.07 21.24
N ALA A 16 -21.05 -6.00 21.53
CA ALA A 16 -20.78 -4.97 20.56
C ALA A 16 -20.03 -5.65 19.41
N SER A 17 -20.73 -5.92 18.30
CA SER A 17 -20.04 -6.19 17.04
C SER A 17 -19.32 -4.90 16.69
N LEU A 18 -18.00 -4.89 16.86
CA LEU A 18 -17.12 -3.92 16.22
C LEU A 18 -17.38 -4.08 14.73
N VAL A 19 -18.17 -3.16 14.16
CA VAL A 19 -18.31 -3.05 12.71
C VAL A 19 -16.93 -2.57 12.25
N ALA A 20 -16.16 -3.47 11.63
CA ALA A 20 -14.93 -3.10 10.93
C ALA A 20 -15.25 -1.90 10.02
N ALA A 21 -14.39 -0.89 9.98
CA ALA A 21 -14.65 0.26 9.13
C ALA A 21 -14.84 -0.22 7.68
N ASP A 22 -15.86 0.30 7.02
CA ASP A 22 -16.09 0.01 5.60
C ASP A 22 -14.90 0.58 4.81
N SER A 23 -14.09 -0.30 4.23
CA SER A 23 -12.89 0.08 3.46
C SER A 23 -13.18 1.10 2.36
N SER A 24 -14.41 1.14 1.83
CA SER A 24 -14.82 2.13 0.82
C SER A 24 -14.76 3.57 1.33
N ALA A 25 -14.79 3.80 2.65
CA ALA A 25 -14.72 5.12 3.25
C ALA A 25 -13.35 5.79 3.06
N PHE A 26 -12.28 5.00 2.92
CA PHE A 26 -10.91 5.48 2.72
C PHE A 26 -10.26 4.90 1.45
N GLN A 27 -11.03 4.23 0.61
CA GLN A 27 -10.59 3.80 -0.71
C GLN A 27 -10.50 5.01 -1.66
N ALA A 28 -9.48 5.03 -2.50
CA ALA A 28 -9.31 6.02 -3.55
C ALA A 28 -10.48 6.01 -4.53
N ASP A 29 -10.78 7.18 -5.10
CA ASP A 29 -11.69 7.29 -6.24
C ASP A 29 -11.18 6.42 -7.40
N SER A 30 -12.06 5.56 -7.93
CA SER A 30 -11.78 4.64 -9.04
C SER A 30 -11.34 5.32 -10.35
N SER A 31 -11.51 6.64 -10.45
CA SER A 31 -11.02 7.42 -11.60
C SER A 31 -9.51 7.67 -11.56
N ILE A 32 -8.85 7.37 -10.44
CA ILE A 32 -7.40 7.54 -10.29
C ILE A 32 -6.68 6.29 -10.79
N ASP A 33 -5.69 6.48 -11.66
CA ASP A 33 -4.92 5.40 -12.29
C ASP A 33 -3.92 4.78 -11.29
N ALA A 34 -4.43 3.86 -10.46
CA ALA A 34 -3.66 3.14 -9.46
C ALA A 34 -2.56 2.26 -10.09
N ASP A 35 -2.82 1.67 -11.27
CA ASP A 35 -1.85 0.83 -11.99
C ASP A 35 -0.63 1.64 -12.45
N ARG A 36 -0.85 2.86 -12.94
CA ARG A 36 0.24 3.77 -13.30
C ARG A 36 1.10 4.13 -12.08
N LEU A 37 0.45 4.52 -10.99
CA LEU A 37 1.15 4.90 -9.74
C LEU A 37 1.96 3.72 -9.19
N TYR A 38 1.34 2.54 -9.14
CA TYR A 38 2.00 1.29 -8.76
C TYR A 38 3.20 1.00 -9.66
N GLY A 39 3.03 1.09 -10.98
CA GLY A 39 4.10 0.88 -11.95
C GLY A 39 5.27 1.86 -11.76
N TYR A 40 4.98 3.11 -11.41
CA TYR A 40 5.99 4.14 -11.13
C TYR A 40 6.78 3.83 -9.85
N VAL A 41 6.10 3.53 -8.74
CA VAL A 41 6.76 3.18 -7.46
C VAL A 41 7.58 1.90 -7.62
N LYS A 42 7.01 0.89 -8.29
CA LYS A 42 7.68 -0.37 -8.60
C LYS A 42 8.94 -0.13 -9.43
N ALA A 43 8.87 0.64 -10.52
CA ALA A 43 10.03 0.91 -11.36
C ALA A 43 11.16 1.59 -10.57
N ALA A 44 10.84 2.55 -9.71
CA ALA A 44 11.82 3.23 -8.86
C ALA A 44 12.45 2.30 -7.82
N ALA A 45 11.66 1.44 -7.18
CA ALA A 45 12.14 0.45 -6.22
C ALA A 45 13.08 -0.59 -6.88
N TYR A 46 12.68 -1.14 -8.03
CA TYR A 46 13.51 -2.11 -8.77
C TYR A 46 14.83 -1.51 -9.27
N SER A 47 14.80 -0.23 -9.65
CA SER A 47 15.97 0.48 -10.16
C SER A 47 16.80 1.15 -9.05
N ARG A 48 16.34 1.08 -7.79
CA ARG A 48 16.95 1.72 -6.61
C ARG A 48 17.23 3.20 -6.85
N GLU A 49 16.25 3.93 -7.38
CA GLU A 49 16.40 5.35 -7.71
C GLU A 49 16.25 6.24 -6.48
N ASP A 50 17.14 7.23 -6.35
CA ASP A 50 17.10 8.27 -5.31
C ASP A 50 16.86 7.73 -3.88
N VAL A 51 17.54 6.62 -3.54
CA VAL A 51 17.43 5.98 -2.22
C VAL A 51 17.87 6.94 -1.11
N LEU A 52 16.96 7.19 -0.17
CA LEU A 52 17.18 8.04 1.01
C LEU A 52 17.61 7.21 2.23
N ALA A 53 17.05 6.01 2.37
CA ALA A 53 17.37 5.05 3.42
C ALA A 53 16.89 3.65 3.02
N THR A 54 17.41 2.62 3.71
CA THR A 54 17.01 1.23 3.52
C THR A 54 16.71 0.60 4.88
N TYR A 55 15.59 -0.11 4.97
CA TYR A 55 15.16 -0.83 6.18
C TYR A 55 14.68 -2.24 5.82
N PRO A 56 14.85 -3.23 6.69
CA PRO A 56 14.30 -4.55 6.47
C PRO A 56 12.78 -4.55 6.70
N THR A 57 12.07 -5.48 6.06
CA THR A 57 10.64 -5.71 6.35
C THR A 57 10.39 -6.40 7.69
N CYS A 58 11.36 -7.20 8.15
CA CYS A 58 11.24 -7.95 9.41
C CYS A 58 12.59 -8.06 10.13
N ASN A 59 12.52 -8.32 11.45
CA ASN A 59 13.68 -8.66 12.26
C ASN A 59 13.89 -10.18 12.30
N ASP A 60 15.08 -10.63 11.90
CA ASP A 60 15.53 -12.03 12.02
C ASP A 60 14.58 -13.08 11.40
N CYS A 61 13.92 -12.74 10.28
CA CYS A 61 13.09 -13.68 9.52
C CYS A 61 13.73 -14.06 8.18
N ASP A 62 13.59 -15.33 7.77
CA ASP A 62 14.19 -15.85 6.52
C ASP A 62 13.60 -15.18 5.26
N SER A 63 12.45 -14.50 5.39
CA SER A 63 11.76 -13.77 4.33
C SER A 63 12.02 -12.26 4.34
N ALA A 64 12.98 -11.77 5.15
CA ALA A 64 13.32 -10.36 5.20
C ALA A 64 13.69 -9.83 3.81
N SER A 65 13.07 -8.71 3.42
CA SER A 65 13.44 -7.97 2.22
C SER A 65 13.95 -6.59 2.60
N ASP A 66 14.95 -6.10 1.87
CA ASP A 66 15.42 -4.72 2.01
C ASP A 66 14.48 -3.78 1.24
N VAL A 67 13.91 -2.82 1.95
CA VAL A 67 13.02 -1.79 1.40
C VAL A 67 13.77 -0.47 1.33
N ASP A 68 13.88 0.08 0.13
CA ASP A 68 14.45 1.40 -0.09
C ASP A 68 13.34 2.47 -0.02
N ILE A 69 13.48 3.45 0.87
CA ILE A 69 12.69 4.69 0.81
C ILE A 69 13.30 5.56 -0.28
N SER A 70 12.53 5.79 -1.34
CA SER A 70 12.95 6.56 -2.51
C SER A 70 12.43 8.00 -2.43
N GLY A 71 13.32 8.95 -2.74
CA GLY A 71 12.98 10.35 -2.98
C GLY A 71 12.71 10.67 -4.44
N LYS A 72 12.46 9.68 -5.31
CA LYS A 72 12.38 9.90 -6.76
C LYS A 72 11.26 10.87 -7.19
N LEU A 73 10.22 11.05 -6.36
CA LEU A 73 9.20 12.08 -6.58
C LEU A 73 9.74 13.52 -6.49
N LYS A 74 10.97 13.73 -5.94
CA LYS A 74 11.72 15.00 -5.95
C LYS A 74 11.84 15.64 -7.32
N GLN A 75 11.78 14.82 -8.37
CA GLN A 75 11.93 15.25 -9.76
C GLN A 75 10.61 15.75 -10.36
N ILE A 76 9.47 15.51 -9.70
CA ILE A 76 8.14 15.84 -10.18
C ILE A 76 7.68 17.17 -9.56
N PRO A 77 7.40 18.21 -10.38
CA PRO A 77 6.97 19.50 -9.87
C PRO A 77 5.71 19.39 -8.98
N GLY A 78 5.76 19.98 -7.80
CA GLY A 78 4.68 19.94 -6.80
C GLY A 78 4.70 18.72 -5.87
N PHE A 79 5.66 17.81 -6.04
CA PHE A 79 5.84 16.60 -5.23
C PHE A 79 7.26 16.46 -4.71
N GLU A 80 7.98 17.57 -4.59
CA GLU A 80 9.40 17.61 -4.29
C GLU A 80 9.74 16.98 -2.93
N ASP A 81 8.81 17.05 -1.98
CA ASP A 81 9.01 16.49 -0.64
C ASP A 81 8.42 15.08 -0.51
N SER A 82 7.74 14.55 -1.54
CA SER A 82 7.09 13.25 -1.47
C SER A 82 8.11 12.11 -1.50
N LEU A 83 7.76 11.02 -0.82
CA LEU A 83 8.59 9.82 -0.73
C LEU A 83 7.75 8.58 -1.03
N MET A 84 8.41 7.53 -1.52
CA MET A 84 7.72 6.30 -1.89
C MET A 84 8.59 5.06 -1.66
N PHE A 85 7.96 3.91 -1.45
CA PHE A 85 8.64 2.64 -1.26
C PHE A 85 7.75 1.46 -1.63
N MET A 86 8.38 0.32 -1.96
CA MET A 86 7.72 -0.98 -2.10
C MET A 86 8.07 -1.81 -0.87
N ALA A 87 7.06 -2.22 -0.11
CA ALA A 87 7.24 -3.04 1.09
C ALA A 87 6.23 -4.18 1.09
N ASP A 88 6.40 -5.06 2.07
CA ASP A 88 5.39 -6.02 2.46
C ASP A 88 4.30 -5.31 3.31
N MET A 89 3.39 -6.06 3.92
CA MET A 89 2.38 -5.47 4.80
C MET A 89 2.19 -6.29 6.08
N ASP A 90 2.96 -5.93 7.10
CA ASP A 90 2.76 -6.41 8.48
C ASP A 90 1.71 -5.56 9.20
N VAL A 91 1.12 -6.11 10.27
CA VAL A 91 0.09 -5.42 11.04
C VAL A 91 0.69 -4.76 12.27
N ASP A 92 0.64 -3.43 12.30
CA ASP A 92 0.78 -2.65 13.53
C ASP A 92 -0.59 -2.54 14.22
N CYS A 93 -0.59 -2.81 15.52
CA CYS A 93 -1.81 -2.80 16.32
C CYS A 93 -1.83 -1.73 17.39
N ASP A 94 -0.78 -0.92 17.51
CA ASP A 94 -0.61 0.09 18.55
C ASP A 94 -1.83 1.04 18.67
N GLY A 95 -1.99 1.60 19.87
CA GLY A 95 -3.14 2.42 20.26
C GLY A 95 -4.25 1.67 21.00
N VAL A 96 -5.51 2.10 20.86
CA VAL A 96 -6.64 1.57 21.67
C VAL A 96 -6.84 0.06 21.53
N ALA A 97 -6.54 -0.48 20.36
CA ALA A 97 -6.70 -1.90 20.03
C ALA A 97 -5.37 -2.67 19.98
N TRP A 98 -4.38 -2.26 20.77
CA TRP A 98 -3.04 -2.86 20.86
C TRP A 98 -3.00 -4.37 21.08
N GLN A 99 -4.05 -4.96 21.65
CA GLN A 99 -4.20 -6.40 21.84
C GLN A 99 -4.95 -7.09 20.70
N CYS A 100 -4.78 -6.62 19.47
CA CYS A 100 -5.36 -7.29 18.31
C CYS A 100 -4.90 -8.76 18.24
N PRO A 101 -5.67 -9.67 17.60
CA PRO A 101 -5.35 -11.09 17.60
C PRO A 101 -3.92 -11.37 17.15
N GLY A 102 -3.16 -12.08 17.99
CA GLY A 102 -1.78 -12.47 17.66
C GLY A 102 -0.70 -11.44 17.98
N ASN A 103 -1.05 -10.20 18.34
CA ASN A 103 -0.07 -9.20 18.75
C ASN A 103 0.44 -9.47 20.17
N MET A 104 1.76 -9.50 20.35
CA MET A 104 2.41 -9.78 21.64
C MET A 104 3.11 -8.55 22.24
N ASP A 105 3.43 -7.55 21.43
CA ASP A 105 4.29 -6.43 21.77
C ASP A 105 3.65 -5.06 21.54
N GLY A 106 2.37 -5.02 21.17
CA GLY A 106 1.66 -3.75 21.00
C GLY A 106 1.67 -2.84 22.22
N GLN A 107 1.53 -1.55 21.94
CA GLN A 107 1.55 -0.46 22.90
C GLN A 107 0.19 0.24 22.96
N PRO A 108 -0.26 0.74 24.14
CA PRO A 108 -1.57 1.34 24.27
C PRO A 108 -1.73 2.71 23.57
N GLU A 109 -0.65 3.26 23.02
CA GLU A 109 -0.56 4.51 22.28
C GLU A 109 0.10 4.28 20.93
N THR A 110 -0.19 5.15 19.95
CA THR A 110 0.65 5.33 18.76
C THR A 110 1.53 6.57 18.95
N SER A 111 2.49 6.83 18.05
CA SER A 111 3.39 8.01 18.14
C SER A 111 2.66 9.36 18.25
N PHE A 112 1.43 9.48 17.74
CA PHE A 112 0.70 10.75 17.68
C PHE A 112 -0.71 10.72 18.30
N GLY A 113 -1.03 9.71 19.11
CA GLY A 113 -2.32 9.61 19.79
C GLY A 113 -2.63 8.21 20.32
N HIS A 114 -3.91 7.86 20.35
CA HIS A 114 -4.43 6.56 20.78
C HIS A 114 -5.35 5.98 19.70
N MET A 115 -4.88 5.95 18.45
CA MET A 115 -5.71 5.46 17.33
C MET A 115 -6.16 4.01 17.54
N ASN A 116 -7.29 3.64 16.94
CA ASN A 116 -7.77 2.26 17.00
C ASN A 116 -7.45 1.53 15.70
N ALA A 117 -6.59 0.51 15.75
CA ALA A 117 -6.13 -0.25 14.59
C ALA A 117 -7.25 -0.90 13.77
N SER A 118 -8.38 -1.19 14.41
CA SER A 118 -9.56 -1.76 13.73
C SER A 118 -10.47 -0.70 13.09
N GLN A 119 -10.13 0.58 13.22
CA GLN A 119 -10.96 1.69 12.76
C GLN A 119 -10.16 2.64 11.86
N ALA A 120 -9.05 3.20 12.32
CA ALA A 120 -8.30 4.19 11.56
C ALA A 120 -7.25 3.53 10.64
N PRO A 121 -7.21 3.85 9.32
CA PRO A 121 -6.13 3.45 8.44
C PRO A 121 -4.85 4.26 8.69
N TRP A 122 -3.74 3.60 9.01
CA TRP A 122 -2.43 4.22 9.09
C TRP A 122 -1.33 3.31 8.57
N TYR A 123 -0.18 3.92 8.30
CA TYR A 123 1.06 3.25 7.95
C TYR A 123 2.17 3.71 8.90
N VAL A 124 3.23 2.90 9.00
CA VAL A 124 4.34 3.11 9.91
C VAL A 124 5.61 3.47 9.14
N ILE A 125 6.38 4.42 9.68
CA ILE A 125 7.72 4.77 9.17
C ILE A 125 8.76 4.54 10.27
N PRO A 126 9.96 4.03 9.96
CA PRO A 126 11.07 3.93 10.92
C PRO A 126 11.39 5.24 11.64
N GLU A 127 11.51 5.21 12.97
CA GLU A 127 11.82 6.37 13.82
C GLU A 127 13.17 7.03 13.45
N ASP A 128 14.15 6.24 13.04
CA ASP A 128 15.47 6.71 12.58
C ASP A 128 15.40 7.46 11.26
N PHE A 129 14.37 7.24 10.44
CA PHE A 129 14.17 7.96 9.20
C PHE A 129 13.55 9.33 9.49
N ILE A 130 12.44 9.35 10.24
CA ILE A 130 11.71 10.58 10.56
C ILE A 130 12.54 11.52 11.44
N SER A 131 13.41 11.02 12.32
CA SER A 131 14.29 11.85 13.15
C SER A 131 15.37 12.60 12.35
N LYS A 132 15.64 12.18 11.11
CA LYS A 132 16.62 12.79 10.19
C LYS A 132 15.97 13.65 9.10
N GLY A 133 14.65 13.59 8.96
CA GLY A 133 13.87 14.27 7.93
C GLY A 133 12.68 15.01 8.54
N ASP A 134 11.75 15.42 7.69
CA ASP A 134 10.52 16.09 8.12
C ASP A 134 9.31 15.35 7.53
N VAL A 135 8.82 14.34 8.26
CA VAL A 135 7.50 13.75 8.03
C VAL A 135 6.60 14.18 9.16
N GLN A 136 5.60 14.99 8.85
CA GLN A 136 4.70 15.55 9.85
C GLN A 136 3.77 14.48 10.41
N ALA A 137 3.44 14.63 11.69
CA ALA A 137 2.41 13.81 12.33
C ALA A 137 1.13 13.78 11.48
N ASN A 138 0.57 12.60 11.29
CA ASN A 138 -0.64 12.36 10.51
C ASN A 138 -0.52 12.67 9.00
N ALA A 139 0.69 12.75 8.46
CA ALA A 139 0.93 12.92 7.03
C ALA A 139 0.17 11.86 6.20
N LEU A 140 -0.50 12.29 5.14
CA LEU A 140 -1.22 11.46 4.21
C LEU A 140 -0.27 10.45 3.54
N GLY A 141 -0.73 9.21 3.44
CA GLY A 141 -0.16 8.19 2.58
C GLY A 141 -1.23 7.55 1.71
N ALA A 142 -0.85 7.18 0.50
CA ALA A 142 -1.60 6.26 -0.35
C ALA A 142 -0.88 4.91 -0.37
N VAL A 143 -1.66 3.85 -0.18
CA VAL A 143 -1.20 2.46 -0.13
C VAL A 143 -1.89 1.69 -1.24
N ILE A 144 -1.11 1.14 -2.16
CA ILE A 144 -1.59 0.40 -3.33
C ILE A 144 -1.22 -1.07 -3.17
N CYS A 145 -2.25 -1.92 -3.15
CA CYS A 145 -2.16 -3.35 -2.92
C CYS A 145 -3.07 -4.05 -3.95
N GLY A 146 -2.45 -4.71 -4.93
CA GLY A 146 -3.15 -5.17 -6.12
C GLY A 146 -3.66 -4.01 -6.98
N ASP A 147 -4.93 -4.07 -7.40
CA ASP A 147 -5.61 -3.05 -8.20
C ASP A 147 -6.34 -2.00 -7.36
N LYS A 148 -6.19 -2.04 -6.03
CA LYS A 148 -6.85 -1.14 -5.09
C LYS A 148 -5.85 -0.18 -4.47
N MET A 149 -6.31 1.05 -4.28
CA MET A 149 -5.58 2.09 -3.57
C MET A 149 -6.42 2.59 -2.40
N PHE A 150 -5.78 2.72 -1.25
CA PHE A 150 -6.38 3.17 0.00
C PHE A 150 -5.56 4.32 0.57
N TYR A 151 -6.21 5.18 1.35
CA TYR A 151 -5.54 6.24 2.09
C TYR A 151 -5.38 5.87 3.55
N GLY A 152 -4.25 6.27 4.12
CA GLY A 152 -4.00 6.25 5.55
C GLY A 152 -3.19 7.48 5.95
N ILE A 153 -2.89 7.58 7.23
CA ILE A 153 -2.03 8.62 7.78
C ILE A 153 -0.79 8.01 8.42
N PHE A 154 0.27 8.80 8.58
CA PHE A 154 1.40 8.45 9.41
C PHE A 154 1.03 8.65 10.88
N ALA A 155 0.52 7.60 11.52
CA ALA A 155 0.01 7.65 12.90
C ALA A 155 1.00 7.07 13.94
N ASP A 156 1.93 6.23 13.47
CA ASP A 156 2.87 5.52 14.33
C ASP A 156 4.25 5.36 13.67
N SER A 157 5.29 5.16 14.48
CA SER A 157 6.66 4.98 14.00
C SER A 157 7.32 3.77 14.63
N ASN A 158 8.07 3.01 13.83
CA ASN A 158 8.73 1.82 14.31
C ASN A 158 10.03 2.19 15.06
N GLY A 159 10.05 1.94 16.38
CA GLY A 159 11.18 2.17 17.28
C GLY A 159 11.99 0.91 17.63
N ASP A 160 11.79 -0.21 16.93
CA ASP A 160 12.48 -1.47 17.19
C ASP A 160 13.99 -1.42 16.85
N SER A 161 14.73 -2.49 17.14
CA SER A 161 16.11 -2.65 16.70
C SER A 161 16.38 -4.08 16.18
N PRO A 162 16.57 -4.27 14.86
CA PRO A 162 16.42 -3.28 13.78
C PRO A 162 15.03 -2.63 13.73
N GLN A 163 14.95 -1.40 13.21
CA GLN A 163 13.65 -0.82 12.84
C GLN A 163 13.20 -1.43 11.52
N VAL A 164 11.92 -1.73 11.42
CA VAL A 164 11.31 -2.32 10.23
C VAL A 164 10.39 -1.32 9.52
N ILE A 165 10.07 -1.61 8.26
CA ILE A 165 9.14 -0.84 7.42
C ILE A 165 8.18 -1.79 6.71
N GLY A 166 6.98 -1.30 6.39
CA GLY A 166 5.92 -2.14 5.82
C GLY A 166 4.77 -2.42 6.80
N GLU A 167 4.80 -1.86 8.01
CA GLU A 167 3.68 -2.03 8.95
C GLU A 167 2.52 -1.06 8.63
N ALA A 168 1.29 -1.56 8.84
CA ALA A 168 0.06 -0.81 8.66
C ALA A 168 -0.99 -1.23 9.70
N SER A 169 -1.97 -0.35 9.93
CA SER A 169 -3.06 -0.66 10.85
C SER A 169 -3.89 -1.87 10.40
N LEU A 170 -4.47 -2.59 11.36
CA LEU A 170 -5.27 -3.78 11.07
C LEU A 170 -6.36 -3.55 10.01
N VAL A 171 -7.06 -2.41 10.08
CA VAL A 171 -8.15 -2.09 9.12
C VAL A 171 -7.61 -1.81 7.72
N LEU A 172 -6.43 -1.20 7.59
CA LEU A 172 -5.80 -0.96 6.30
C LEU A 172 -5.28 -2.27 5.70
N ALA A 173 -4.67 -3.11 6.54
CA ALA A 173 -4.23 -4.45 6.15
C ALA A 173 -5.40 -5.34 5.68
N GLN A 174 -6.50 -5.35 6.41
CA GLN A 174 -7.72 -6.09 6.03
C GLN A 174 -8.40 -5.51 4.78
N ALA A 175 -8.26 -4.21 4.51
CA ALA A 175 -8.76 -3.61 3.28
C ALA A 175 -7.96 -4.08 2.05
N CYS A 176 -6.64 -4.19 2.20
CA CYS A 176 -5.76 -4.72 1.15
C CYS A 176 -5.95 -6.22 0.91
N PHE A 177 -5.99 -7.00 1.99
CA PHE A 177 -5.98 -8.46 1.94
C PHE A 177 -7.17 -9.05 2.74
N PRO A 178 -8.42 -8.85 2.29
CA PRO A 178 -9.61 -9.20 3.07
C PRO A 178 -9.77 -10.71 3.33
N ASP A 179 -9.18 -11.55 2.48
CA ASP A 179 -9.31 -13.01 2.55
C ASP A 179 -8.11 -13.69 3.23
N ASP A 180 -7.05 -12.94 3.56
CA ASP A 180 -5.78 -13.51 4.04
C ASP A 180 -5.76 -13.67 5.56
N GLY A 181 -6.81 -13.26 6.26
CA GLY A 181 -6.90 -13.37 7.72
C GLY A 181 -5.87 -12.49 8.43
N MET A 182 -5.70 -11.25 7.94
CA MET A 182 -4.76 -10.28 8.49
C MET A 182 -4.97 -10.07 10.00
N SER A 183 -3.87 -10.14 10.75
CA SER A 183 -3.85 -10.01 12.21
C SER A 183 -2.44 -9.64 12.70
N GLY A 184 -2.28 -9.31 13.99
CA GLY A 184 -0.95 -9.01 14.56
C GLY A 184 0.05 -10.17 14.50
N ALA A 185 -0.40 -11.40 14.20
CA ALA A 185 0.50 -12.55 13.96
C ALA A 185 0.56 -12.99 12.49
N ASN A 186 -0.14 -12.31 11.58
CA ASN A 186 -0.28 -12.71 10.19
C ASN A 186 -0.33 -11.47 9.28
N GLY A 187 0.82 -11.15 8.70
CA GLY A 187 0.99 -10.14 7.66
C GLY A 187 1.06 -10.74 6.26
N HIS A 188 1.16 -9.87 5.26
CA HIS A 188 1.42 -10.22 3.87
C HIS A 188 2.92 -10.06 3.59
N PRO A 189 3.69 -11.14 3.42
CA PRO A 189 5.16 -11.10 3.45
C PRO A 189 5.82 -10.71 2.11
N VAL A 190 5.04 -10.53 1.04
CA VAL A 190 5.60 -10.23 -0.28
C VAL A 190 5.77 -8.72 -0.41
N PRO A 191 6.96 -8.21 -0.80
CA PRO A 191 7.19 -6.77 -0.93
C PRO A 191 6.60 -6.20 -2.23
N ASP A 192 5.29 -6.35 -2.41
CA ASP A 192 4.54 -5.93 -3.59
C ASP A 192 3.45 -4.89 -3.27
N VAL A 193 3.49 -4.25 -2.10
CA VAL A 193 2.64 -3.12 -1.72
C VAL A 193 3.40 -1.81 -1.93
N ALA A 194 2.79 -0.89 -2.67
CA ALA A 194 3.37 0.43 -2.92
C ALA A 194 2.84 1.45 -1.91
N TYR A 195 3.75 2.24 -1.34
CA TYR A 195 3.45 3.34 -0.44
C TYR A 195 3.90 4.65 -1.08
N ILE A 196 3.02 5.64 -1.13
CA ILE A 196 3.31 7.02 -1.55
C ILE A 196 2.94 7.92 -0.39
N VAL A 197 3.91 8.68 0.13
CA VAL A 197 3.76 9.51 1.32
C VAL A 197 3.90 10.97 0.92
N PHE A 198 3.03 11.81 1.48
CA PHE A 198 3.04 13.27 1.33
C PHE A 198 3.39 13.92 2.67
N PRO A 199 4.69 14.11 2.98
CA PRO A 199 5.17 14.37 4.34
C PRO A 199 4.63 15.63 5.03
N HIS A 200 4.11 16.58 4.26
CA HIS A 200 3.61 17.87 4.76
C HIS A 200 2.10 18.06 4.58
N ASP A 201 1.39 17.00 4.19
CA ASP A 201 -0.04 17.04 3.92
C ASP A 201 -0.79 16.15 4.90
N ALA A 202 -1.33 16.72 5.98
CA ALA A 202 -2.21 16.02 6.91
C ALA A 202 -3.68 16.36 6.65
N PRO A 203 -4.60 15.38 6.69
CA PRO A 203 -6.02 15.68 6.58
C PRO A 203 -6.51 16.45 7.82
N GLN A 204 -7.58 17.22 7.66
CA GLN A 204 -8.27 17.80 8.80
C GLN A 204 -9.02 16.72 9.58
N GLY A 205 -9.36 16.99 10.84
CA GLY A 205 -10.20 16.09 11.63
C GLY A 205 -9.46 14.85 12.18
N VAL A 206 -8.13 14.91 12.26
CA VAL A 206 -7.37 13.94 13.05
C VAL A 206 -7.41 14.34 14.53
N GLY A 207 -7.99 13.48 15.35
CA GLY A 207 -8.00 13.59 16.81
C GLY A 207 -7.24 12.44 17.45
N ASP A 208 -7.30 12.36 18.78
CA ASP A 208 -6.56 11.36 19.57
C ASP A 208 -6.94 9.91 19.21
N GLU A 209 -8.24 9.64 19.05
CA GLU A 209 -8.77 8.31 18.66
C GLU A 209 -9.62 8.36 17.37
N THR A 210 -9.74 9.53 16.74
CA THR A 210 -10.71 9.77 15.66
C THR A 210 -10.04 10.23 14.38
N LEU A 211 -10.51 9.71 13.23
CA LEU A 211 -10.10 10.14 11.90
C LEU A 211 -11.32 10.47 11.04
N ASP A 212 -11.36 11.66 10.47
CA ASP A 212 -12.36 12.04 9.48
C ASP A 212 -12.02 11.41 8.11
N TYR A 213 -12.69 10.31 7.77
CA TYR A 213 -12.48 9.62 6.48
C TYR A 213 -12.84 10.48 5.28
N SER A 214 -13.80 11.41 5.40
CA SER A 214 -14.16 12.29 4.29
C SER A 214 -13.03 13.27 4.01
N ALA A 215 -12.43 13.84 5.04
CA ALA A 215 -11.28 14.74 4.91
C ALA A 215 -10.04 14.00 4.40
N LEU A 216 -9.78 12.79 4.91
CA LEU A 216 -8.72 11.90 4.44
C LEU A 216 -8.88 11.62 2.94
N LYS A 217 -10.06 11.12 2.54
CA LYS A 217 -10.34 10.74 1.16
C LYS A 217 -10.28 11.95 0.22
N GLN A 218 -10.82 13.09 0.63
CA GLN A 218 -10.76 14.31 -0.19
C GLN A 218 -9.32 14.77 -0.44
N LEU A 219 -8.48 14.79 0.60
CA LEU A 219 -7.08 15.17 0.46
C LEU A 219 -6.31 14.16 -0.40
N GLY A 220 -6.52 12.86 -0.13
CA GLY A 220 -5.93 11.77 -0.92
C GLY A 220 -6.28 11.85 -2.39
N ASP A 221 -7.57 11.92 -2.72
CA ASP A 221 -8.02 11.98 -4.11
C ASP A 221 -7.46 13.20 -4.84
N GLN A 222 -7.38 14.35 -4.16
CA GLN A 222 -6.78 15.55 -4.74
C GLN A 222 -5.30 15.32 -5.06
N LYS A 223 -4.51 14.85 -4.08
CA LYS A 223 -3.06 14.68 -4.23
C LYS A 223 -2.70 13.65 -5.30
N LEU A 224 -3.43 12.54 -5.36
CA LEU A 224 -3.13 11.49 -6.33
C LEU A 224 -3.60 11.84 -7.74
N LYS A 225 -4.70 12.59 -7.89
CA LYS A 225 -5.09 13.16 -9.20
C LYS A 225 -4.03 14.14 -9.71
N ASP A 226 -3.52 15.00 -8.82
CA ASP A 226 -2.45 15.95 -9.16
C ASP A 226 -1.15 15.21 -9.53
N LEU A 227 -0.81 14.14 -8.81
CA LEU A 227 0.38 13.34 -9.09
C LEU A 227 0.29 12.63 -10.44
N VAL A 228 -0.84 11.99 -10.73
CA VAL A 228 -1.06 11.35 -12.05
C VAL A 228 -0.93 12.38 -13.18
N ASN A 229 -1.56 13.54 -13.04
CA ASN A 229 -1.44 14.62 -14.02
C ASN A 229 0.02 15.11 -14.18
N ALA A 230 0.75 15.28 -13.07
CA ALA A 230 2.14 15.68 -13.11
C ALA A 230 3.01 14.64 -13.83
N LEU A 231 2.81 13.35 -13.54
CA LEU A 231 3.49 12.24 -14.21
C LEU A 231 3.14 12.13 -15.71
N ASP A 232 1.97 12.60 -16.15
CA ASP A 232 1.59 12.66 -17.57
C ASP A 232 2.27 13.77 -18.35
N THR A 233 2.55 14.88 -17.66
CA THR A 233 3.16 16.06 -18.26
C THR A 233 4.68 16.09 -18.10
N TYR A 234 5.24 15.21 -17.27
CA TYR A 234 6.66 15.14 -16.99
C TYR A 234 7.41 14.39 -18.10
N ASP A 235 8.20 15.14 -18.88
CA ASP A 235 9.20 14.57 -19.79
C ASP A 235 10.58 14.58 -19.11
N PRO A 236 11.16 13.40 -18.75
CA PRO A 236 12.47 13.33 -18.12
C PRO A 236 13.62 13.82 -19.03
N LEU A 237 13.36 14.04 -20.33
CA LEU A 237 14.34 14.55 -21.29
C LEU A 237 14.21 16.06 -21.55
N GLN A 238 13.19 16.74 -21.01
CA GLN A 238 13.09 18.19 -21.13
C GLN A 238 13.86 18.88 -20.00
N PRO A 239 14.95 19.62 -20.29
CA PRO A 239 15.60 20.45 -19.30
C PRO A 239 14.63 21.55 -18.85
N SER A 240 14.42 21.64 -17.53
CA SER A 240 13.63 22.70 -16.92
C SER A 240 14.27 24.07 -17.18
N GLY A 241 13.71 24.86 -18.11
CA GLY A 241 13.98 26.29 -18.22
C GLY A 241 14.26 26.78 -19.63
N GLY A 242 13.29 27.53 -20.17
CA GLY A 242 13.50 28.43 -21.28
C GLY A 242 12.40 28.35 -22.32
N THR A 243 11.58 29.40 -22.40
CA THR A 243 10.81 29.74 -23.59
C THR A 243 11.75 29.80 -24.79
N PHE A 244 11.81 28.72 -25.57
CA PHE A 244 12.39 28.76 -26.90
C PHE A 244 11.31 29.32 -27.83
N SER A 245 11.45 30.60 -28.14
CA SER A 245 10.78 31.20 -29.29
C SER A 245 11.14 30.39 -30.52
N ASP A 246 10.12 30.04 -31.31
CA ASP A 246 10.23 29.45 -32.63
C ASP A 246 11.29 30.18 -33.46
N GLN A 247 12.49 29.60 -33.55
CA GLN A 247 13.38 29.85 -34.67
C GLN A 247 13.20 28.70 -35.64
N GLU A 248 12.40 29.01 -36.64
CA GLU A 248 12.23 28.31 -37.91
C GLU A 248 13.60 27.93 -38.47
N PHE A 249 13.97 26.65 -38.31
CA PHE A 249 15.10 26.08 -39.04
C PHE A 249 14.63 25.72 -40.45
N PRO A 250 15.32 26.17 -41.51
CA PRO A 250 14.93 25.89 -42.87
C PRO A 250 15.11 24.41 -43.20
N ASP A 251 14.09 23.91 -43.89
CA ASP A 251 13.96 22.58 -44.49
C ASP A 251 15.14 22.24 -45.43
N PRO A 252 15.88 21.14 -45.20
CA PRO A 252 16.82 20.62 -46.19
C PRO A 252 16.11 19.60 -47.08
N GLU A 253 15.41 20.09 -48.10
CA GLU A 253 14.98 19.24 -49.20
C GLU A 253 16.18 18.90 -50.12
N GLN A 254 16.24 17.62 -50.52
CA GLN A 254 16.93 17.03 -51.68
C GLN A 254 18.39 16.55 -51.52
N SER A 255 18.58 15.22 -51.51
CA SER A 255 19.12 14.53 -52.70
C SER A 255 19.04 12.98 -52.64
N ALA A 256 18.58 12.41 -53.75
CA ALA A 256 18.97 11.12 -54.38
C ALA A 256 18.74 9.79 -53.62
N THR A 257 17.67 9.06 -53.94
CA THR A 257 17.59 7.92 -54.90
C THR A 257 18.55 6.74 -54.64
N THR A 258 18.01 5.61 -54.18
CA THR A 258 18.21 4.30 -54.82
C THR A 258 17.16 3.31 -54.33
N GLU A 259 16.33 2.86 -55.26
CA GLU A 259 15.39 1.74 -55.12
C GLU A 259 16.17 0.42 -55.08
N ASN A 260 15.82 -0.47 -54.16
CA ASN A 260 16.18 -1.89 -54.24
C ASN A 260 14.88 -2.70 -54.38
N PRO A 261 14.73 -3.54 -55.42
CA PRO A 261 13.51 -4.29 -55.64
C PRO A 261 13.41 -5.53 -54.74
N LEU A 262 12.19 -5.81 -54.28
CA LEU A 262 11.78 -7.07 -53.66
C LEU A 262 11.96 -8.26 -54.64
N PRO A 263 12.36 -9.45 -54.15
CA PRO A 263 12.10 -10.69 -54.87
C PRO A 263 10.67 -11.22 -54.63
N ASP A 264 9.99 -11.51 -55.73
CA ASP A 264 8.65 -12.09 -55.85
C ASP A 264 8.63 -13.60 -55.45
N PRO A 265 7.49 -14.17 -55.02
CA PRO A 265 7.36 -15.48 -54.40
C PRO A 265 6.97 -16.56 -55.42
N THR A 266 7.40 -17.82 -55.20
CA THR A 266 6.56 -19.02 -55.44
C THR A 266 7.27 -20.34 -55.10
N THR A 267 6.47 -21.31 -54.63
CA THR A 267 6.69 -22.79 -54.55
C THR A 267 7.56 -23.30 -53.38
N MET A 268 7.22 -24.29 -52.53
CA MET A 268 6.21 -25.36 -52.47
C MET A 268 5.97 -25.78 -50.99
N SER A 269 4.73 -26.06 -50.56
CA SER A 269 4.17 -27.41 -50.29
C SER A 269 4.13 -27.85 -48.81
N GLY A 270 2.90 -28.09 -48.32
CA GLY A 270 2.54 -29.38 -47.72
C GLY A 270 2.19 -29.45 -46.23
N GLY A 271 0.94 -29.81 -45.95
CA GLY A 271 0.45 -30.43 -44.70
C GLY A 271 0.20 -29.47 -43.53
N ASP A 272 -0.77 -29.63 -42.64
CA ASP A 272 -1.78 -30.66 -42.42
C ASP A 272 -2.87 -30.03 -41.52
N TRP A 273 -4.13 -30.43 -41.70
CA TRP A 273 -5.28 -29.89 -40.99
C TRP A 273 -5.55 -30.73 -39.74
N GLY A 274 -5.38 -30.13 -38.55
CA GLY A 274 -5.83 -30.70 -37.27
C GLY A 274 -6.74 -29.71 -36.54
N ALA A 275 -8.04 -29.84 -36.75
CA ALA A 275 -9.06 -29.10 -36.01
C ALA A 275 -9.20 -29.67 -34.59
N VAL A 276 -9.03 -28.84 -33.57
CA VAL A 276 -9.50 -29.09 -32.20
C VAL A 276 -10.68 -28.15 -31.95
N GLY A 277 -11.87 -28.75 -31.81
CA GLY A 277 -13.11 -28.05 -31.53
C GLY A 277 -13.18 -27.52 -30.09
N PRO A 278 -14.15 -26.64 -29.79
CA PRO A 278 -14.29 -26.03 -28.48
C PRO A 278 -14.82 -27.05 -27.47
N GLU A 279 -14.08 -27.23 -26.38
CA GLU A 279 -14.50 -28.01 -25.23
C GLU A 279 -15.58 -27.24 -24.45
N LEU A 280 -16.69 -27.91 -24.16
CA LEU A 280 -17.81 -27.39 -23.38
C LEU A 280 -17.43 -27.29 -21.89
N PRO A 281 -17.99 -26.34 -21.12
CA PRO A 281 -17.66 -26.18 -19.70
C PRO A 281 -18.28 -27.33 -18.86
N PRO A 282 -17.59 -27.82 -17.82
CA PRO A 282 -18.18 -28.79 -16.92
C PRO A 282 -19.24 -28.16 -16.01
N THR A 283 -20.36 -28.86 -15.93
CA THR A 283 -21.49 -28.66 -15.02
C THR A 283 -21.04 -28.64 -13.55
N GLN A 284 -21.47 -27.62 -12.80
CA GLN A 284 -21.28 -27.54 -11.35
C GLN A 284 -22.02 -28.66 -10.62
N VAL A 285 -21.28 -29.43 -9.81
CA VAL A 285 -21.82 -30.37 -8.82
C VAL A 285 -22.00 -29.63 -7.50
N PRO A 286 -23.19 -29.63 -6.87
CA PRO A 286 -23.39 -29.01 -5.58
C PRO A 286 -22.94 -29.95 -4.45
N GLY A 287 -22.05 -29.46 -3.59
CA GLY A 287 -21.87 -29.97 -2.23
C GLY A 287 -20.75 -30.99 -2.05
N GLU A 288 -19.51 -30.51 -2.00
CA GLU A 288 -18.43 -31.15 -1.25
C GLU A 288 -17.80 -30.14 -0.28
N PRO A 289 -17.44 -30.56 0.95
CA PRO A 289 -16.86 -29.68 1.95
C PRO A 289 -15.49 -29.16 1.51
N VAL A 290 -15.26 -27.86 1.73
CA VAL A 290 -14.01 -27.17 1.44
C VAL A 290 -12.84 -27.92 2.12
N PRO A 291 -11.77 -28.28 1.38
CA PRO A 291 -10.59 -28.87 1.99
C PRO A 291 -9.93 -27.85 2.91
N THR A 292 -9.85 -28.16 4.21
CA THR A 292 -8.99 -27.42 5.14
C THR A 292 -7.55 -27.75 4.79
N TRP A 293 -6.91 -26.87 4.02
CA TRP A 293 -5.47 -26.94 3.79
C TRP A 293 -4.75 -26.65 5.12
N PRO A 294 -3.79 -27.49 5.54
CA PRO A 294 -2.90 -27.12 6.63
C PRO A 294 -2.08 -25.91 6.18
N TRP A 295 -2.23 -24.81 6.91
CA TRP A 295 -1.47 -23.58 6.74
C TRP A 295 0.03 -23.88 6.62
N PRO A 296 0.75 -23.34 5.61
CA PRO A 296 2.20 -23.30 5.69
C PRO A 296 2.56 -22.44 6.90
N SER A 297 3.18 -23.08 7.89
CA SER A 297 3.72 -22.43 9.07
C SER A 297 4.95 -21.59 8.67
N SER A 298 4.76 -20.49 7.98
CA SER A 298 5.71 -19.37 8.04
C SER A 298 5.32 -18.51 9.24
N THR A 299 5.42 -19.11 10.43
CA THR A 299 5.38 -18.32 11.65
C THR A 299 6.59 -17.39 11.60
N CYS A 300 6.37 -16.08 11.48
CA CYS A 300 7.25 -15.12 12.11
C CYS A 300 7.51 -15.65 13.53
N LYS A 301 8.72 -16.15 13.79
CA LYS A 301 9.04 -16.67 15.12
C LYS A 301 8.88 -15.51 16.08
N ALA A 302 7.88 -15.62 16.95
CA ALA A 302 7.60 -14.70 18.04
C ALA A 302 8.84 -14.51 18.93
N HIS A 303 9.71 -13.59 18.55
CA HIS A 303 10.87 -13.15 19.32
C HIS A 303 11.18 -11.69 19.00
N ARG A 304 10.24 -10.79 19.31
CA ARG A 304 10.60 -9.38 19.49
C ARG A 304 10.49 -9.04 20.98
N ARG A 305 11.61 -8.64 21.55
CA ARG A 305 11.74 -8.31 22.98
C ARG A 305 11.20 -6.91 23.15
N ALA A 306 10.11 -6.77 23.90
CA ALA A 306 9.67 -5.50 24.47
C ALA A 306 10.86 -4.71 25.04
N ARG A 307 11.17 -3.56 24.42
CA ARG A 307 12.01 -2.52 25.02
C ARG A 307 11.37 -1.16 24.80
N ARG A 308 10.83 -0.65 25.91
CA ARG A 308 10.41 0.75 26.12
C ARG A 308 11.41 1.73 25.51
N SER A 309 10.92 2.63 24.67
CA SER A 309 11.47 3.97 24.55
C SER A 309 10.49 4.94 25.20
N THR A 310 10.76 5.31 26.45
CA THR A 310 10.14 6.49 27.05
C THR A 310 10.98 7.67 26.60
N VAL A 311 10.48 8.49 25.67
CA VAL A 311 11.06 9.80 25.38
C VAL A 311 9.94 10.85 25.46
N MET A 312 10.24 11.88 26.25
CA MET A 312 9.41 13.06 26.54
C MET A 312 9.36 14.03 25.36
#